data_AF-A0A9E1WNS4-F1
#
_entry.id   AF-A0A9E1WNS4-F1
#
_cell.length_a   1.000
_cell.length_b   1.000
_cell.length_c   1.000
_cell.angle_alpha   90.00
_cell.angle_beta   90.00
_cell.angle_gamma   90.00
#
_symmetry.space_group_name_H-M   'P 1'
#
loop_
_entity.id
_entity.type
_entity.pdbx_description
1 polymer ?
#
loop_
_entity_poly.entity_id
_entity_poly.type
_entity_poly.pdbx_seq_one_letter_code
_entity_poly.pdbx_strand_id
1 'polypeptide(L)'
;MTDRKPPPFPIFLNLAGAQVLVVGSNDIAARRVEAVLRAGASVHLAAAAINSPVAHLMDSDQVSWLGRAFQPDDINGCRLVMAATDDDALNTQVSELAQAAGIPVNVADSLALCSFIMPAIVDRAPITAAISSGGAAPVLARRVKTAVESAIPTNLGDLAAYAGSVRPQVNAGIGDGKARRRFWQEFADGPIAGHVLAGRMKDADDLVERAIATLGSGGGIDPVGEISILGTGSGDPDLLTFRALRLMQRGDIMVHDSAVPGAILDLARKDAERIADNDHASAWNRVCQLASEGQSVLWLTVGPPAISDMTNRKDCPIAVTTVPAAG
;
A
#
# COMPACT_ATOMS: atom_id res chain seq x y z
N MET A 1 -3.36 -30.93 8.16
CA MET A 1 -2.76 -29.76 7.49
C MET A 1 -3.51 -29.56 6.20
N THR A 2 -4.37 -28.54 6.14
CA THR A 2 -5.28 -28.30 5.00
C THR A 2 -4.52 -27.81 3.78
N ASP A 3 -4.78 -28.42 2.64
CA ASP A 3 -4.32 -28.05 1.31
C ASP A 3 -4.76 -26.60 0.99
N ARG A 4 -3.89 -25.63 1.28
CA ARG A 4 -4.20 -24.20 1.18
C ARG A 4 -3.79 -23.74 -0.22
N LYS A 5 -4.78 -23.42 -1.07
CA LYS A 5 -4.54 -22.85 -2.41
C LYS A 5 -3.56 -21.67 -2.30
N PRO A 6 -2.55 -21.57 -3.18
CA PRO A 6 -1.61 -20.45 -3.14
C PRO A 6 -2.36 -19.12 -3.29
N PRO A 7 -1.95 -18.07 -2.56
CA PRO A 7 -2.61 -16.78 -2.64
C PRO A 7 -2.40 -16.15 -4.03
N PRO A 8 -3.35 -15.33 -4.51
CA PRO A 8 -3.14 -14.55 -5.73
C PRO A 8 -2.00 -13.53 -5.53
N PHE A 9 -1.24 -13.27 -6.60
CA PHE A 9 -0.20 -12.25 -6.58
C PHE A 9 -0.82 -10.86 -6.85
N PRO A 10 -0.72 -9.89 -5.91
CA PRO A 10 -1.36 -8.59 -6.08
C PRO A 10 -0.54 -7.67 -6.99
N ILE A 11 -1.18 -7.16 -8.04
CA ILE A 11 -0.62 -6.16 -8.94
C ILE A 11 -1.65 -5.06 -9.20
N PHE A 12 -1.18 -3.84 -9.48
CA PHE A 12 -2.00 -2.76 -10.00
C PHE A 12 -1.74 -2.62 -11.50
N LEU A 13 -2.76 -2.85 -12.31
CA LEU A 13 -2.66 -2.79 -13.78
C LEU A 13 -2.98 -1.37 -14.27
N ASN A 14 -2.08 -0.79 -15.08
CA ASN A 14 -2.37 0.47 -15.75
C ASN A 14 -3.30 0.22 -16.95
N LEU A 15 -4.50 0.81 -16.89
CA LEU A 15 -5.52 0.72 -17.94
C LEU A 15 -5.76 2.03 -18.67
N ALA A 16 -5.02 3.11 -18.38
CA ALA A 16 -5.21 4.39 -19.03
C ALA A 16 -5.06 4.28 -20.55
N GLY A 17 -6.14 4.56 -21.29
CA GLY A 17 -6.23 4.43 -22.74
C GLY A 17 -6.21 3.00 -23.29
N ALA A 18 -6.13 1.98 -22.42
CA ALA A 18 -6.09 0.59 -22.85
C ALA A 18 -7.48 0.07 -23.22
N GLN A 19 -7.56 -0.74 -24.27
CA GLN A 19 -8.79 -1.40 -24.66
C GLN A 19 -9.14 -2.53 -23.69
N VAL A 20 -10.37 -2.54 -23.17
CA VAL A 20 -10.91 -3.57 -22.30
C VAL A 20 -12.21 -4.10 -22.90
N LEU A 21 -12.29 -5.40 -23.10
CA LEU A 21 -13.52 -6.05 -23.57
C LEU A 21 -14.39 -6.44 -22.37
N VAL A 22 -15.64 -6.01 -22.38
CA VAL A 22 -16.69 -6.51 -21.48
C VAL A 22 -17.74 -7.22 -22.32
N VAL A 23 -18.02 -8.48 -21.98
CA VAL A 23 -19.04 -9.30 -22.65
C VAL A 23 -20.26 -9.41 -21.73
N GLY A 24 -21.43 -9.04 -22.25
CA GLY A 24 -22.69 -9.00 -21.51
C GLY A 24 -23.14 -7.59 -21.15
N SER A 25 -24.42 -7.45 -20.77
CA SER A 25 -25.04 -6.18 -20.41
C SER A 25 -25.73 -6.19 -19.05
N ASN A 26 -25.65 -7.26 -18.25
CA ASN A 26 -26.33 -7.30 -16.94
C ASN A 26 -25.69 -6.36 -15.88
N ASP A 27 -26.25 -6.35 -14.66
CA ASP A 27 -25.74 -5.54 -13.53
C ASP A 27 -24.28 -5.84 -13.17
N ILE A 28 -23.80 -7.05 -13.44
CA ILE A 28 -22.40 -7.42 -13.22
C ILE A 28 -21.52 -6.76 -14.29
N ALA A 29 -21.94 -6.79 -15.56
CA ALA A 29 -21.28 -6.10 -16.66
C ALA A 29 -21.21 -4.59 -16.42
N ALA A 30 -22.31 -3.95 -16.01
CA ALA A 30 -22.35 -2.52 -15.69
C ALA A 30 -21.29 -2.12 -14.64
N ARG A 31 -21.24 -2.86 -13.52
CA ARG A 31 -20.23 -2.61 -12.46
C ARG A 31 -18.80 -2.79 -12.93
N ARG A 32 -18.56 -3.70 -13.89
CA ARG A 32 -17.25 -3.93 -14.49
C ARG A 32 -16.84 -2.80 -15.41
N VAL A 33 -17.75 -2.35 -16.29
CA VAL A 33 -17.56 -1.18 -17.14
C VAL A 33 -17.20 0.03 -16.28
N GLU A 34 -17.98 0.33 -15.23
CA GLU A 34 -17.66 1.43 -14.31
C GLU A 34 -16.28 1.31 -13.67
N ALA A 35 -15.90 0.11 -13.21
CA ALA A 35 -14.63 -0.11 -12.53
C ALA A 35 -13.43 0.17 -13.47
N VAL A 36 -13.50 -0.28 -14.73
CA VAL A 36 -12.40 -0.08 -15.68
C VAL A 36 -12.40 1.33 -16.29
N LEU A 37 -13.56 1.97 -16.44
CA LEU A 37 -13.66 3.38 -16.82
C LEU A 37 -13.00 4.29 -15.78
N ARG A 38 -13.21 4.05 -14.48
CA ARG A 38 -12.50 4.79 -13.42
C ARG A 38 -10.97 4.61 -13.49
N ALA A 39 -10.50 3.50 -14.03
CA ALA A 39 -9.08 3.25 -14.28
C ALA A 39 -8.57 3.82 -15.63
N GLY A 40 -9.43 4.56 -16.36
CA GLY A 40 -9.10 5.22 -17.62
C GLY A 40 -9.13 4.33 -18.86
N ALA A 41 -9.76 3.15 -18.79
CA ALA A 41 -9.87 2.24 -19.93
C ALA A 41 -10.77 2.77 -21.05
N SER A 42 -10.49 2.35 -22.28
CA SER A 42 -11.46 2.37 -23.37
C SER A 42 -12.19 1.03 -23.40
N VAL A 43 -13.50 1.04 -23.23
CA VAL A 43 -14.33 -0.16 -23.07
C VAL A 43 -14.98 -0.53 -24.39
N HIS A 44 -14.78 -1.76 -24.84
CA HIS A 44 -15.57 -2.38 -25.89
C HIS A 44 -16.62 -3.28 -25.24
N LEU A 45 -17.90 -2.99 -25.46
CA LEU A 45 -19.02 -3.73 -24.90
C LEU A 45 -19.64 -4.65 -25.95
N ALA A 46 -19.42 -5.95 -25.81
CA ALA A 46 -20.04 -6.98 -26.64
C ALA A 46 -21.36 -7.43 -26.01
N ALA A 47 -22.47 -6.91 -26.53
CA ALA A 47 -23.82 -7.31 -26.14
C ALA A 47 -24.78 -7.09 -27.32
N ALA A 48 -25.68 -8.04 -27.57
CA ALA A 48 -26.69 -7.89 -28.63
C ALA A 48 -27.73 -6.79 -28.33
N ALA A 49 -27.97 -6.53 -27.04
CA ALA A 49 -28.87 -5.48 -26.58
C ALA A 49 -28.32 -4.79 -25.32
N ILE A 50 -28.53 -3.48 -25.24
CA ILE A 50 -28.31 -2.66 -24.05
C ILE A 50 -29.59 -2.67 -23.24
N ASN A 51 -29.46 -3.04 -21.97
CA ASN A 51 -30.51 -2.92 -20.97
C ASN A 51 -30.21 -1.68 -20.09
N SER A 52 -31.13 -1.33 -19.19
CA SER A 52 -31.00 -0.14 -18.33
C SER A 52 -29.69 -0.07 -17.54
N PRO A 53 -29.13 -1.15 -16.97
CA PRO A 53 -27.90 -1.11 -16.18
C PRO A 53 -26.64 -0.57 -16.88
N VAL A 54 -26.50 -0.78 -18.19
CA VAL A 54 -25.35 -0.25 -18.96
C VAL A 54 -25.69 1.00 -19.76
N ALA A 55 -26.97 1.35 -19.89
CA ALA A 55 -27.43 2.43 -20.75
C ALA A 55 -26.81 3.79 -20.38
N HIS A 56 -26.73 4.14 -19.10
CA HIS A 56 -26.16 5.41 -18.64
C HIS A 56 -24.64 5.51 -18.85
N LEU A 57 -23.97 4.39 -19.13
CA LEU A 57 -22.53 4.35 -19.38
C LEU A 57 -22.20 4.61 -20.87
N MET A 58 -23.20 4.57 -21.75
CA MET A 58 -23.01 4.77 -23.20
C MET A 58 -22.78 6.25 -23.56
N ASP A 59 -23.14 7.18 -22.67
CA ASP A 59 -22.86 8.62 -22.86
C ASP A 59 -21.37 8.96 -22.73
N SER A 60 -20.54 8.00 -22.31
CA SER A 60 -19.09 8.17 -22.22
C SER A 60 -18.44 7.89 -23.58
N ASP A 61 -17.61 8.84 -24.05
CA ASP A 61 -16.77 8.66 -25.25
C ASP A 61 -15.78 7.49 -25.14
N GLN A 62 -15.60 6.95 -23.93
CA GLN A 62 -14.73 5.81 -23.65
C GLN A 62 -15.45 4.46 -23.79
N VAL A 63 -16.75 4.42 -24.11
CA VAL A 63 -17.48 3.16 -24.26
C VAL A 63 -17.98 2.98 -25.69
N SER A 64 -17.48 1.93 -26.35
CA SER A 64 -17.89 1.51 -27.69
C SER A 64 -18.77 0.26 -27.59
N TRP A 65 -20.07 0.41 -27.88
CA TRP A 65 -20.99 -0.72 -27.97
C TRP A 65 -20.94 -1.36 -29.35
N LEU A 66 -20.65 -2.67 -29.39
CA LEU A 66 -20.52 -3.40 -30.66
C LEU A 66 -21.86 -3.73 -31.33
N GLY A 67 -22.99 -3.63 -30.60
CA GLY A 67 -24.32 -3.90 -31.17
C GLY A 67 -24.60 -5.38 -31.50
N ARG A 68 -23.74 -6.30 -31.08
CA ARG A 68 -23.81 -7.73 -31.41
C ARG A 68 -23.28 -8.62 -30.29
N ALA A 69 -23.55 -9.92 -30.41
CA ALA A 69 -22.91 -10.93 -29.58
C ALA A 69 -21.38 -10.95 -29.79
N PHE A 70 -20.68 -11.46 -28.79
CA PHE A 70 -19.23 -11.67 -28.82
C PHE A 70 -18.81 -12.52 -30.02
N GLN A 71 -17.70 -12.12 -30.64
CA GLN A 71 -16.97 -12.89 -31.65
C GLN A 71 -15.54 -13.10 -31.17
N PRO A 72 -14.88 -14.22 -31.51
CA PRO A 72 -13.53 -14.53 -31.03
C PRO A 72 -12.51 -13.41 -31.28
N ASP A 73 -12.61 -12.71 -32.42
CA ASP A 73 -11.68 -11.63 -32.78
C ASP A 73 -11.85 -10.35 -31.92
N ASP A 74 -12.93 -10.24 -31.14
CA ASP A 74 -13.16 -9.07 -30.27
C ASP A 74 -12.11 -8.98 -29.15
N ILE A 75 -11.42 -10.08 -28.83
CA ILE A 75 -10.34 -10.08 -27.82
C ILE A 75 -9.05 -9.42 -28.35
N ASN A 76 -8.92 -9.26 -29.66
CA ASN A 76 -7.68 -8.78 -30.28
C ASN A 76 -7.36 -7.35 -29.81
N GLY A 77 -6.12 -7.15 -29.34
CA GLY A 77 -5.64 -5.87 -28.82
C GLY A 77 -6.14 -5.52 -27.40
N CYS A 78 -6.96 -6.36 -26.77
CA CYS A 78 -7.46 -6.10 -25.42
C CYS A 78 -6.35 -6.31 -24.38
N ARG A 79 -6.28 -5.38 -23.42
CA ARG A 79 -5.41 -5.49 -22.24
C ARG A 79 -6.05 -6.33 -21.13
N LEU A 80 -7.37 -6.44 -21.13
CA LEU A 80 -8.18 -7.09 -20.12
C LEU A 80 -9.50 -7.55 -20.74
N VAL A 81 -10.00 -8.70 -20.33
CA VAL A 81 -11.30 -9.23 -20.76
C VAL A 81 -12.16 -9.53 -19.53
N MET A 82 -13.46 -9.20 -19.59
CA MET A 82 -14.41 -9.54 -18.53
C MET A 82 -15.71 -10.12 -19.10
N ALA A 83 -16.08 -11.34 -18.71
CA ALA A 83 -17.30 -12.02 -19.18
C ALA A 83 -18.36 -12.06 -18.07
N ALA A 84 -19.47 -11.34 -18.26
CA ALA A 84 -20.57 -11.21 -17.31
C ALA A 84 -21.90 -11.44 -18.05
N THR A 85 -22.09 -12.67 -18.52
CA THR A 85 -23.32 -13.10 -19.18
C THR A 85 -24.01 -14.20 -18.37
N ASP A 86 -25.29 -14.44 -18.66
CA ASP A 86 -26.04 -15.57 -18.10
C ASP A 86 -25.83 -16.86 -18.91
N ASP A 87 -24.93 -16.84 -19.91
CA ASP A 87 -24.58 -17.99 -20.76
C ASP A 87 -23.21 -18.56 -20.34
N ASP A 88 -23.24 -19.68 -19.63
CA ASP A 88 -22.05 -20.37 -19.14
C ASP A 88 -21.13 -20.88 -20.26
N ALA A 89 -21.69 -21.27 -21.40
CA ALA A 89 -20.90 -21.76 -22.53
C ALA A 89 -20.13 -20.59 -23.18
N LEU A 90 -20.80 -19.45 -23.35
CA LEU A 90 -20.16 -18.22 -23.82
C LEU A 90 -19.09 -17.73 -22.84
N ASN A 91 -19.39 -17.71 -21.53
CA ASN A 91 -18.43 -17.32 -20.49
C ASN A 91 -17.17 -18.21 -20.52
N THR A 92 -17.34 -19.52 -20.73
CA THR A 92 -16.24 -20.49 -20.87
C THR A 92 -15.43 -20.20 -22.12
N GLN A 93 -16.08 -20.00 -23.27
CA GLN A 93 -15.43 -19.68 -24.54
C GLN A 93 -14.59 -18.39 -24.44
N VAL A 94 -15.13 -17.33 -23.86
CA VAL A 94 -14.41 -16.05 -23.67
C VAL A 94 -13.19 -16.25 -22.78
N SER A 95 -13.32 -17.02 -21.71
CA SER A 95 -12.21 -17.35 -20.81
C SER A 95 -11.09 -18.11 -21.52
N GLU A 96 -11.42 -19.20 -22.23
CA GLU A 96 -10.44 -20.03 -22.92
C GLU A 96 -9.67 -19.25 -23.98
N LEU A 97 -10.37 -18.45 -24.78
CA LEU A 97 -9.77 -17.59 -25.80
C LEU A 97 -8.83 -16.53 -25.20
N ALA A 98 -9.28 -15.83 -24.16
CA ALA A 98 -8.47 -14.81 -23.51
C ALA A 98 -7.20 -15.42 -22.87
N GLN A 99 -7.34 -16.57 -22.19
CA GLN A 99 -6.20 -17.27 -21.59
C GLN A 99 -5.22 -17.79 -22.63
N ALA A 100 -5.72 -18.36 -23.75
CA ALA A 100 -4.86 -18.79 -24.86
C ALA A 100 -4.08 -17.63 -25.50
N ALA A 101 -4.64 -16.42 -25.49
CA ALA A 101 -3.99 -15.19 -25.95
C ALA A 101 -3.10 -14.51 -24.89
N GLY A 102 -3.00 -15.05 -23.67
CA GLY A 102 -2.25 -14.44 -22.56
C GLY A 102 -2.88 -13.17 -22.00
N ILE A 103 -4.18 -12.95 -22.25
CA ILE A 103 -4.92 -11.78 -21.78
C ILE A 103 -5.56 -12.11 -20.42
N PRO A 104 -5.38 -11.27 -19.38
CA PRO A 104 -6.06 -11.47 -18.11
C PRO A 104 -7.59 -11.43 -18.28
N VAL A 105 -8.29 -12.42 -17.71
CA VAL A 105 -9.73 -12.60 -17.83
C VAL A 105 -10.40 -12.81 -16.47
N ASN A 106 -11.55 -12.14 -16.29
CA ASN A 106 -12.42 -12.34 -15.13
C ASN A 106 -13.83 -12.71 -15.60
N VAL A 107 -14.32 -13.86 -15.14
CA VAL A 107 -15.66 -14.37 -15.43
C VAL A 107 -16.53 -14.21 -14.19
N ALA A 108 -17.76 -13.75 -14.38
CA ALA A 108 -18.69 -13.51 -13.29
C ALA A 108 -19.05 -14.85 -12.63
N ASP A 109 -19.07 -14.88 -11.30
CA ASP A 109 -19.49 -16.02 -10.49
C ASP A 109 -18.75 -17.36 -10.74
N SER A 110 -17.68 -17.36 -11.54
CA SER A 110 -16.89 -18.55 -11.86
C SER A 110 -15.39 -18.30 -11.69
N LEU A 111 -14.89 -18.57 -10.47
CA LEU A 111 -13.45 -18.47 -10.16
C LEU A 111 -12.58 -19.44 -10.96
N ALA A 112 -13.13 -20.57 -11.42
CA ALA A 112 -12.40 -21.56 -12.20
C ALA A 112 -12.03 -21.05 -13.61
N LEU A 113 -12.82 -20.11 -14.14
CA LEU A 113 -12.62 -19.48 -15.45
C LEU A 113 -11.83 -18.16 -15.36
N CYS A 114 -11.41 -17.74 -14.16
CA CYS A 114 -10.69 -16.49 -13.96
C CYS A 114 -9.17 -16.71 -13.97
N SER A 115 -8.42 -15.87 -14.69
CA SER A 115 -6.97 -15.73 -14.51
C SER A 115 -6.60 -14.61 -13.53
N PHE A 116 -7.55 -13.73 -13.18
CA PHE A 116 -7.42 -12.79 -12.08
C PHE A 116 -8.73 -12.61 -11.30
N ILE A 117 -8.61 -12.16 -10.05
CA ILE A 117 -9.74 -11.90 -9.15
C ILE A 117 -9.94 -10.40 -9.02
N MET A 118 -11.18 -9.94 -9.14
CA MET A 118 -11.55 -8.57 -8.78
C MET A 118 -11.55 -8.41 -7.25
N PRO A 119 -10.65 -7.58 -6.68
CA PRO A 119 -10.59 -7.38 -5.24
C PRO A 119 -11.70 -6.43 -4.76
N ALA A 120 -11.90 -6.40 -3.45
CA ALA A 120 -12.59 -5.28 -2.81
C ALA A 120 -11.65 -4.06 -2.84
N ILE A 121 -12.05 -2.99 -3.53
CA ILE A 121 -11.22 -1.80 -3.75
C ILE A 121 -11.65 -0.68 -2.81
N VAL A 122 -10.68 -0.07 -2.13
CA VAL A 122 -10.80 1.25 -1.50
C VAL A 122 -10.08 2.25 -2.38
N ASP A 123 -10.83 3.24 -2.86
CA ASP A 123 -10.34 4.25 -3.79
C ASP A 123 -10.24 5.61 -3.11
N ARG A 124 -9.01 6.12 -3.04
CA ARG A 124 -8.61 7.47 -2.58
C ARG A 124 -7.53 7.99 -3.52
N ALA A 125 -7.72 7.80 -4.83
CA ALA A 125 -6.72 8.06 -5.86
C ALA A 125 -5.91 9.36 -5.60
N PRO A 126 -4.57 9.32 -5.71
CA PRO A 126 -3.76 8.22 -6.22
C PRO A 126 -3.48 7.08 -5.21
N ILE A 127 -4.01 7.15 -3.98
CA ILE A 127 -3.87 6.08 -2.99
C ILE A 127 -5.00 5.07 -3.16
N THR A 128 -4.66 3.82 -3.51
CA THR A 128 -5.63 2.75 -3.71
C THR A 128 -5.24 1.52 -2.90
N ALA A 129 -6.21 0.90 -2.25
CA ALA A 129 -6.01 -0.38 -1.56
C ALA A 129 -6.89 -1.47 -2.17
N ALA A 130 -6.34 -2.68 -2.32
CA ALA A 130 -7.02 -3.85 -2.84
C ALA A 130 -7.02 -4.96 -1.79
N ILE A 131 -8.19 -5.47 -1.44
CA ILE A 131 -8.38 -6.51 -0.44
C ILE A 131 -8.96 -7.75 -1.14
N SER A 132 -8.31 -8.90 -0.99
CA SER A 132 -8.77 -10.17 -1.53
C SER A 132 -8.65 -11.30 -0.52
N SER A 133 -9.63 -12.20 -0.52
CA SER A 133 -9.58 -13.47 0.21
C SER A 133 -9.31 -14.66 -0.72
N GLY A 134 -8.86 -14.41 -1.96
CA GLY A 134 -8.65 -15.46 -2.97
C GLY A 134 -9.95 -16.16 -3.38
N GLY A 135 -11.10 -15.52 -3.13
CA GLY A 135 -12.44 -16.10 -3.34
C GLY A 135 -12.98 -16.92 -2.17
N ALA A 136 -12.17 -17.20 -1.14
CA ALA A 136 -12.57 -18.07 -0.03
C ALA A 136 -13.57 -17.43 0.95
N ALA A 137 -13.51 -16.11 1.14
CA ALA A 137 -14.33 -15.42 2.13
C ALA A 137 -14.67 -13.98 1.70
N PRO A 138 -15.68 -13.77 0.82
CA PRO A 138 -16.08 -12.43 0.36
C PRO A 138 -16.55 -11.52 1.50
N VAL A 139 -17.24 -12.08 2.50
CA VAL A 139 -17.74 -11.34 3.68
C VAL A 139 -16.58 -10.79 4.52
N LEU A 140 -15.50 -11.57 4.72
CA LEU A 140 -14.32 -11.10 5.44
C LEU A 140 -13.58 -10.01 4.65
N ALA A 141 -13.43 -10.19 3.32
CA ALA A 141 -12.82 -9.17 2.46
C ALA A 141 -13.60 -7.83 2.54
N ARG A 142 -14.93 -7.88 2.57
CA ARG A 142 -15.78 -6.69 2.77
C ARG A 142 -15.56 -6.05 4.14
N ARG A 143 -15.48 -6.85 5.21
CA ARG A 143 -15.22 -6.33 6.56
C ARG A 143 -13.87 -5.61 6.66
N VAL A 144 -12.82 -6.21 6.10
CA VAL A 144 -11.48 -5.58 6.05
C VAL A 144 -11.52 -4.31 5.19
N LYS A 145 -12.19 -4.34 4.03
CA LYS A 145 -12.41 -3.14 3.22
C LYS A 145 -13.03 -2.02 4.04
N THR A 146 -14.11 -2.29 4.77
CA THR A 146 -14.79 -1.28 5.61
C THR A 146 -13.89 -0.73 6.72
N ALA A 147 -13.07 -1.58 7.34
CA ALA A 147 -12.09 -1.12 8.33
C ALA A 147 -11.06 -0.17 7.71
N VAL A 148 -10.53 -0.50 6.53
CA VAL A 148 -9.59 0.34 5.78
C VAL A 148 -10.25 1.66 5.36
N GLU A 149 -11.48 1.63 4.84
CA GLU A 149 -12.24 2.83 4.47
C GLU A 149 -12.47 3.77 5.64
N SER A 150 -12.66 3.22 6.84
CA SER A 150 -12.89 4.00 8.06
C SER A 150 -11.60 4.60 8.64
N ALA A 151 -10.45 3.94 8.40
CA ALA A 151 -9.15 4.39 8.89
C ALA A 151 -8.52 5.47 8.00
N ILE A 152 -8.92 5.56 6.73
CA ILE A 152 -8.29 6.46 5.75
C ILE A 152 -9.20 7.67 5.46
N PRO A 153 -8.69 8.91 5.61
CA PRO A 153 -9.43 10.12 5.24
C PRO A 153 -9.91 10.09 3.78
N THR A 154 -11.10 10.65 3.53
CA THR A 154 -11.68 10.72 2.17
C THR A 154 -10.83 11.53 1.20
N ASN A 155 -10.09 12.51 1.71
CA ASN A 155 -9.21 13.40 0.97
C ASN A 155 -7.72 13.03 1.08
N LEU A 156 -7.40 11.77 1.43
CA LEU A 156 -6.02 11.30 1.40
C LEU A 156 -5.38 11.47 -0.01
N GLY A 157 -6.20 11.38 -1.06
CA GLY A 157 -5.78 11.65 -2.44
C GLY A 157 -5.20 13.06 -2.62
N ASP A 158 -5.84 14.08 -2.02
CA ASP A 158 -5.37 15.47 -2.08
C ASP A 158 -4.02 15.63 -1.39
N LEU A 159 -3.83 14.95 -0.25
CA LEU A 159 -2.55 14.94 0.46
C LEU A 159 -1.43 14.30 -0.38
N ALA A 160 -1.73 13.20 -1.07
CA ALA A 160 -0.78 12.55 -1.94
C ALA A 160 -0.45 13.40 -3.19
N ALA A 161 -1.45 14.04 -3.79
CA ALA A 161 -1.25 14.98 -4.90
C ALA A 161 -0.39 16.18 -4.47
N TYR A 162 -0.66 16.74 -3.29
CA TYR A 162 0.11 17.82 -2.69
C TYR A 162 1.55 17.42 -2.41
N ALA A 163 1.77 16.23 -1.83
CA ALA A 163 3.12 15.68 -1.65
C ALA A 163 3.87 15.60 -3.00
N GLY A 164 3.19 15.17 -4.05
CA GLY A 164 3.73 15.16 -5.41
C GLY A 164 4.12 16.55 -5.93
N SER A 165 3.28 17.56 -5.70
CA SER A 165 3.52 18.93 -6.20
C SER A 165 4.67 19.66 -5.49
N VAL A 166 4.85 19.43 -4.18
CA VAL A 166 5.94 20.08 -3.42
C VAL A 166 7.27 19.32 -3.50
N ARG A 167 7.26 18.07 -3.97
CA ARG A 167 8.48 17.23 -4.07
C ARG A 167 9.64 17.88 -4.84
N PRO A 168 9.44 18.59 -5.97
CA PRO A 168 10.53 19.30 -6.64
C PRO A 168 11.17 20.39 -5.76
N GLN A 169 10.36 21.16 -5.03
CA GLN A 169 10.84 22.22 -4.14
C GLN A 169 11.64 21.65 -2.96
N VAL A 170 11.14 20.58 -2.33
CA VAL A 170 11.82 19.87 -1.25
C VAL A 170 13.16 19.31 -1.72
N ASN A 171 13.20 18.72 -2.92
CA ASN A 171 14.42 18.17 -3.51
C ASN A 171 15.46 19.24 -3.85
N ALA A 172 15.03 20.43 -4.26
CA ALA A 172 15.91 21.54 -4.58
C ALA A 172 16.42 22.26 -3.32
N GLY A 173 15.56 22.41 -2.31
CA GLY A 173 15.85 23.18 -1.10
C GLY A 173 16.57 22.38 0.00
N ILE A 174 16.48 21.05 0.00
CA ILE A 174 17.14 20.19 0.99
C ILE A 174 18.13 19.26 0.27
N GLY A 175 19.42 19.61 0.30
CA GLY A 175 20.47 18.83 -0.37
C GLY A 175 20.71 17.46 0.27
N ASP A 176 20.64 17.37 1.60
CA ASP A 176 20.89 16.14 2.34
C ASP A 176 19.75 15.12 2.20
N GLY A 177 20.11 13.87 1.90
CA GLY A 177 19.18 12.76 1.78
C GLY A 177 18.51 12.38 3.11
N LYS A 178 19.23 12.47 4.23
CA LYS A 178 18.68 12.16 5.56
C LYS A 178 17.65 13.23 5.97
N ALA A 179 17.98 14.50 5.80
CA ALA A 179 17.06 15.61 6.05
C ALA A 179 15.79 15.54 5.18
N ARG A 180 15.91 15.19 3.89
CA ARG A 180 14.73 14.94 3.02
C ARG A 180 13.87 13.79 3.53
N ARG A 181 14.47 12.70 3.97
CA ARG A 181 13.74 11.56 4.56
C ARG A 181 12.96 11.99 5.79
N ARG A 182 13.62 12.72 6.70
CA ARG A 182 12.98 13.26 7.91
C ARG A 182 11.80 14.16 7.57
N PHE A 183 11.95 15.06 6.60
CA PHE A 183 10.84 15.89 6.12
C PHE A 183 9.62 15.05 5.72
N TRP A 184 9.82 13.99 4.93
CA TRP A 184 8.71 13.14 4.47
C TRP A 184 8.10 12.26 5.57
N GLN A 185 8.91 11.83 6.55
CA GLN A 185 8.41 11.10 7.73
C GLN A 185 7.55 12.01 8.62
N GLU A 186 7.96 13.26 8.81
CA GLU A 186 7.20 14.26 9.56
C GLU A 186 5.99 14.77 8.77
N PHE A 187 6.06 14.82 7.44
CA PHE A 187 4.98 15.29 6.57
C PHE A 187 3.68 14.51 6.79
N ALA A 188 3.74 13.17 6.77
CA ALA A 188 2.55 12.31 6.74
C ALA A 188 1.68 12.40 8.00
N ASP A 189 2.30 12.54 9.17
CA ASP A 189 1.62 12.65 10.48
C ASP A 189 1.63 14.09 11.02
N GLY A 190 2.14 15.05 10.24
CA GLY A 190 2.50 16.38 10.74
C GLY A 190 1.49 17.48 10.45
N PRO A 191 1.79 18.72 10.88
CA PRO A 191 0.94 19.88 10.66
C PRO A 191 0.63 20.13 9.18
N ILE A 192 1.59 19.89 8.28
CA ILE A 192 1.41 20.06 6.83
C ILE A 192 0.25 19.18 6.34
N ALA A 193 0.27 17.88 6.66
CA ALA A 193 -0.84 16.99 6.33
C ALA A 193 -2.16 17.45 6.96
N GLY A 194 -2.14 17.88 8.22
CA GLY A 194 -3.33 18.42 8.89
C GLY A 194 -3.96 19.64 8.19
N HIS A 195 -3.15 20.54 7.62
CA HIS A 195 -3.64 21.69 6.87
C HIS A 195 -4.20 21.30 5.50
N VAL A 196 -3.52 20.42 4.76
CA VAL A 196 -4.02 19.92 3.47
C VAL A 196 -5.34 19.17 3.63
N LEU A 197 -5.42 18.27 4.61
CA LEU A 197 -6.63 17.50 4.90
C LEU A 197 -7.79 18.37 5.40
N ALA A 198 -7.52 19.62 5.79
CA ALA A 198 -8.55 20.60 6.15
C ALA A 198 -8.82 21.64 5.04
N GLY A 199 -8.24 21.46 3.84
CA GLY A 199 -8.40 22.36 2.70
C GLY A 199 -7.64 23.69 2.83
N ARG A 200 -6.73 23.83 3.80
CA ARG A 200 -5.96 25.06 4.05
C ARG A 200 -4.61 25.03 3.33
N MET A 201 -4.66 25.04 1.99
CA MET A 201 -3.45 24.87 1.15
C MET A 201 -2.38 25.93 1.40
N LYS A 202 -2.79 27.20 1.56
CA LYS A 202 -1.85 28.30 1.84
C LYS A 202 -1.04 28.09 3.12
N ASP A 203 -1.70 27.65 4.20
CA ASP A 203 -1.01 27.36 5.46
C ASP A 203 -0.04 26.19 5.32
N ALA A 204 -0.39 25.19 4.50
CA ALA A 204 0.48 24.06 4.20
C ALA A 204 1.73 24.52 3.44
N ASP A 205 1.57 25.41 2.44
CA ASP A 205 2.67 25.98 1.66
C ASP A 205 3.64 26.76 2.57
N ASP A 206 3.10 27.63 3.43
CA ASP A 206 3.91 28.38 4.40
C ASP A 206 4.73 27.46 5.32
N LEU A 207 4.17 26.30 5.71
CA LEU A 207 4.87 25.32 6.54
C LEU A 207 5.94 24.55 5.77
N VAL A 208 5.68 24.21 4.50
CA VAL A 208 6.67 23.57 3.62
C VAL A 208 7.86 24.51 3.41
N GLU A 209 7.63 25.77 3.09
CA GLU A 209 8.70 26.76 2.89
C GLU A 209 9.57 26.91 4.14
N ARG A 210 8.96 27.00 5.33
CA ARG A 210 9.69 27.06 6.60
C ARG A 210 10.50 25.80 6.87
N ALA A 211 9.92 24.62 6.60
CA ALA A 211 10.61 23.36 6.78
C ALA A 211 11.81 23.22 5.83
N ILE A 212 11.66 23.63 4.58
CA ILE A 212 12.75 23.69 3.59
C ILE A 212 13.84 24.67 4.06
N ALA A 213 13.49 25.88 4.49
CA ALA A 213 14.47 26.86 4.95
C ALA A 213 15.27 26.34 6.17
N THR A 214 14.59 25.66 7.09
CA THR A 214 15.19 25.09 8.31
C THR A 214 16.15 23.94 7.98
N LEU A 215 15.71 22.99 7.14
CA LEU A 215 16.48 21.80 6.80
C LEU A 215 17.55 22.07 5.72
N GLY A 216 17.34 23.06 4.85
CA GLY A 216 18.20 23.42 3.74
C GLY A 216 19.42 24.27 4.12
N SER A 217 19.30 25.10 5.16
CA SER A 217 20.38 26.02 5.58
C SER A 217 21.54 25.33 6.33
N GLY A 218 21.62 24.00 6.31
CA GLY A 218 22.54 23.26 7.17
C GLY A 218 22.23 23.43 8.67
N GLY A 219 21.07 24.00 9.01
CA GLY A 219 20.52 24.06 10.37
C GLY A 219 20.03 22.68 10.86
N GLY A 220 20.54 21.61 10.27
CA GLY A 220 20.56 20.33 10.92
C GLY A 220 21.41 20.50 12.17
N ILE A 221 20.76 20.50 13.33
CA ILE A 221 21.34 19.78 14.46
C ILE A 221 21.89 18.50 13.84
N ASP A 222 23.21 18.25 13.93
CA ASP A 222 23.84 17.01 13.49
C ASP A 222 22.85 15.88 13.76
N PRO A 223 22.48 15.04 12.78
CA PRO A 223 21.37 14.11 12.92
C PRO A 223 21.55 13.39 14.25
N VAL A 224 20.73 13.76 15.23
CA VAL A 224 20.78 13.13 16.53
C VAL A 224 20.22 11.76 16.23
N GLY A 225 21.09 10.76 16.13
CA GLY A 225 20.62 9.41 15.95
C GLY A 225 19.62 9.10 17.03
N GLU A 226 18.67 8.24 16.73
CA GLU A 226 17.69 7.81 17.71
C GLU A 226 17.88 6.32 17.94
N ILE A 227 17.87 5.94 19.21
CA ILE A 227 17.85 4.54 19.59
C ILE A 227 16.47 4.24 20.11
N SER A 228 15.77 3.32 19.46
CA SER A 228 14.50 2.79 19.93
C SER A 228 14.66 1.32 20.26
N ILE A 229 14.42 0.94 21.51
CA ILE A 229 14.48 -0.46 21.95
C ILE A 229 13.07 -0.98 22.14
N LEU A 230 12.78 -2.11 21.50
CA LEU A 230 11.49 -2.78 21.55
C LEU A 230 11.64 -4.20 22.11
N GLY A 231 10.82 -4.51 23.10
CA GLY A 231 10.60 -5.88 23.53
C GLY A 231 9.49 -6.51 22.70
N THR A 232 9.75 -7.68 22.12
CA THR A 232 8.76 -8.42 21.31
C THR A 232 7.80 -9.26 22.16
N GLY A 233 8.02 -9.34 23.47
CA GLY A 233 7.12 -10.02 24.41
C GLY A 233 6.97 -11.50 24.09
N SER A 234 5.72 -11.94 23.94
CA SER A 234 5.35 -13.33 23.57
C SER A 234 5.70 -13.70 22.13
N GLY A 235 6.09 -12.74 21.30
CA GLY A 235 6.37 -12.97 19.88
C GLY A 235 5.13 -12.98 18.98
N ASP A 236 3.94 -12.66 19.52
CA ASP A 236 2.71 -12.50 18.74
C ASP A 236 2.63 -11.09 18.12
N PRO A 237 2.60 -10.98 16.77
CA PRO A 237 2.41 -9.71 16.06
C PRO A 237 1.20 -8.89 16.54
N ASP A 238 0.09 -9.55 16.88
CA ASP A 238 -1.16 -8.90 17.26
C ASP A 238 -1.12 -8.29 18.66
N LEU A 239 -0.12 -8.68 19.46
CA LEU A 239 0.13 -8.12 20.79
C LEU A 239 1.11 -6.95 20.76
N LEU A 240 1.70 -6.61 19.60
CA LEU A 240 2.56 -5.42 19.53
C LEU A 240 1.75 -4.15 19.77
N THR A 241 2.29 -3.28 20.63
CA THR A 241 1.66 -1.98 20.88
C THR A 241 1.69 -1.12 19.62
N PHE A 242 0.72 -0.21 19.45
CA PHE A 242 0.75 0.76 18.35
C PHE A 242 2.05 1.59 18.33
N ARG A 243 2.63 1.86 19.50
CA ARG A 243 3.92 2.55 19.62
C ARG A 243 5.06 1.71 19.05
N ALA A 244 5.07 0.41 19.30
CA ALA A 244 6.03 -0.53 18.72
C ALA A 244 5.95 -0.54 17.20
N LEU A 245 4.75 -0.73 16.66
CA LEU A 245 4.52 -0.76 15.22
C LEU A 245 4.95 0.55 14.53
N ARG A 246 4.66 1.71 15.14
CA ARG A 246 5.07 3.01 14.61
C ARG A 246 6.59 3.16 14.53
N LEU A 247 7.32 2.68 15.53
CA LEU A 247 8.79 2.71 15.53
C LEU A 247 9.37 1.75 14.49
N MET A 248 8.78 0.57 14.34
CA MET A 248 9.16 -0.42 13.30
C MET A 248 9.00 0.09 11.87
N GLN A 249 8.04 0.99 11.63
CA GLN A 249 7.81 1.60 10.32
C GLN A 249 8.72 2.81 10.05
N ARG A 250 9.38 3.36 11.08
CA ARG A 250 10.25 4.54 10.96
C ARG A 250 11.73 4.20 10.88
N GLY A 251 12.18 3.18 11.62
CA GLY A 251 13.58 2.79 11.76
C GLY A 251 14.28 2.57 10.42
N ASP A 252 15.50 3.08 10.31
CA ASP A 252 16.35 2.88 9.12
C ASP A 252 17.12 1.56 9.21
N ILE A 253 17.58 1.22 10.40
CA ILE A 253 18.32 -0.01 10.69
C ILE A 253 17.62 -0.74 11.82
N MET A 254 17.33 -2.02 11.61
CA MET A 254 16.78 -2.94 12.59
C MET A 254 17.85 -3.92 13.04
N VAL A 255 18.36 -3.72 14.25
CA VAL A 255 19.15 -4.75 14.95
C VAL A 255 18.18 -5.66 15.68
N HIS A 256 18.33 -6.98 15.57
CA HIS A 256 17.44 -7.91 16.23
C HIS A 256 18.14 -9.18 16.71
N ASP A 257 17.60 -9.77 17.77
CA ASP A 257 17.94 -11.13 18.17
C ASP A 257 17.40 -12.13 17.12
N SER A 258 18.16 -13.19 16.83
CA SER A 258 17.76 -14.28 15.93
C SER A 258 16.51 -15.02 16.41
N ALA A 259 16.21 -14.95 17.71
CA ALA A 259 15.01 -15.55 18.27
C ALA A 259 13.72 -14.72 18.04
N VAL A 260 13.81 -13.51 17.46
CA VAL A 260 12.63 -12.72 17.08
C VAL A 260 11.89 -13.40 15.92
N PRO A 261 10.57 -13.67 16.04
CA PRO A 261 9.80 -14.29 14.97
C PRO A 261 9.81 -13.48 13.68
N GLY A 262 9.93 -14.16 12.53
CA GLY A 262 9.90 -13.53 11.21
C GLY A 262 8.65 -12.70 10.95
N ALA A 263 7.49 -13.13 11.47
CA ALA A 263 6.23 -12.39 11.37
C ALA A 263 6.29 -11.00 12.03
N ILE A 264 7.10 -10.82 13.08
CA ILE A 264 7.38 -9.51 13.68
C ILE A 264 8.34 -8.73 12.79
N LEU A 265 9.41 -9.36 12.30
CA LEU A 265 10.37 -8.70 11.40
C LEU A 265 9.69 -8.16 10.12
N ASP A 266 8.66 -8.84 9.63
CA ASP A 266 7.89 -8.45 8.45
C ASP A 266 6.98 -7.23 8.67
N LEU A 267 6.75 -6.84 9.93
CA LEU A 267 6.09 -5.58 10.28
C LEU A 267 7.03 -4.38 10.23
N ALA A 268 8.32 -4.59 10.02
CA ALA A 268 9.27 -3.52 9.78
C ALA A 268 9.07 -2.89 8.40
N ARG A 269 9.62 -1.68 8.20
CA ARG A 269 9.76 -1.08 6.86
C ARG A 269 10.52 -2.06 5.93
N LYS A 270 10.04 -2.25 4.70
CA LYS A 270 10.59 -3.29 3.77
C LYS A 270 12.03 -3.04 3.33
N ASP A 271 12.46 -1.79 3.31
CA ASP A 271 13.81 -1.33 2.92
C ASP A 271 14.69 -1.01 4.14
N ALA A 272 14.24 -1.32 5.37
CA ALA A 272 15.09 -1.21 6.55
C ALA A 272 16.20 -2.27 6.48
N GLU A 273 17.44 -1.85 6.75
CA GLU A 273 18.56 -2.77 6.87
C GLU A 273 18.35 -3.66 8.10
N ARG A 274 18.49 -4.98 7.96
CA ARG A 274 18.30 -5.94 9.05
C ARG A 274 19.64 -6.54 9.44
N ILE A 275 19.98 -6.43 10.73
CA ILE A 275 21.21 -6.97 11.30
C ILE A 275 20.85 -7.91 12.44
N ALA A 276 21.12 -9.20 12.27
CA ALA A 276 20.98 -10.17 13.35
C ALA A 276 22.22 -10.13 14.26
N ASP A 277 22.03 -9.86 15.55
CA ASP A 277 23.11 -9.87 16.55
C ASP A 277 22.56 -10.38 17.89
N ASN A 278 23.01 -11.58 18.29
CA ASN A 278 22.51 -12.30 19.47
C ASN A 278 23.31 -11.98 20.73
N ASP A 279 24.48 -11.32 20.59
CA ASP A 279 25.25 -10.88 21.75
C ASP A 279 24.80 -9.47 22.13
N HIS A 280 24.11 -9.32 23.25
CA HIS A 280 23.60 -8.02 23.70
C HIS A 280 24.70 -6.97 23.85
N ALA A 281 25.94 -7.35 24.19
CA ALA A 281 27.04 -6.40 24.29
C ALA A 281 27.51 -5.90 22.92
N SER A 282 27.72 -6.82 21.96
CA SER A 282 27.99 -6.49 20.55
C SER A 282 26.86 -5.67 19.92
N ALA A 283 25.62 -6.11 20.07
CA ALA A 283 24.44 -5.45 19.55
C ALA A 283 24.34 -4.00 20.05
N TRP A 284 24.56 -3.78 21.35
CA TRP A 284 24.57 -2.44 21.93
C TRP A 284 25.66 -1.54 21.35
N ASN A 285 26.89 -2.03 21.25
CA ASN A 285 27.99 -1.25 20.67
C ASN A 285 27.67 -0.84 19.23
N ARG A 286 27.08 -1.76 18.45
CA ARG A 286 26.64 -1.50 17.08
C ARG A 286 25.50 -0.48 17.03
N VAL A 287 24.48 -0.63 17.86
CA VAL A 287 23.34 0.30 17.94
C VAL A 287 23.83 1.70 18.27
N CYS A 288 24.73 1.84 19.25
CA CYS A 288 25.30 3.13 19.65
C CYS A 288 26.22 3.73 18.59
N GLN A 289 27.02 2.92 17.90
CA GLN A 289 27.84 3.38 16.79
C GLN A 289 26.96 3.95 15.66
N LEU A 290 25.99 3.17 15.19
CA LEU A 290 25.10 3.55 14.09
C LEU A 290 24.28 4.80 14.44
N ALA A 291 23.78 4.89 15.68
CA ALA A 291 23.07 6.07 16.13
C ALA A 291 24.01 7.30 16.24
N SER A 292 25.26 7.13 16.66
CA SER A 292 26.24 8.21 16.67
C SER A 292 26.61 8.72 15.27
N GLU A 293 26.45 7.88 14.25
CA GLU A 293 26.53 8.25 12.83
C GLU A 293 25.24 8.92 12.29
N GLY A 294 24.30 9.21 13.19
CA GLY A 294 23.03 9.86 12.90
C GLY A 294 22.03 8.97 12.17
N GLN A 295 22.01 7.67 12.48
CA GLN A 295 20.99 6.73 12.00
C GLN A 295 19.85 6.61 13.01
N SER A 296 18.63 6.37 12.52
CA SER A 296 17.53 5.88 13.36
C SER A 296 17.67 4.36 13.51
N VAL A 297 18.09 3.91 14.69
CA VAL A 297 18.32 2.49 14.97
C VAL A 297 17.22 1.94 15.86
N LEU A 298 16.60 0.87 15.39
CA LEU A 298 15.64 0.10 16.15
C LEU A 298 16.27 -1.22 16.60
N TRP A 299 16.26 -1.48 17.90
CA TRP A 299 16.73 -2.73 18.47
C TRP A 299 15.55 -3.58 18.97
N LEU A 300 15.30 -4.71 18.31
CA LEU A 300 14.29 -5.69 18.73
C LEU A 300 14.93 -6.76 19.62
N THR A 301 14.34 -6.96 20.79
CA THR A 301 14.78 -7.97 21.78
C THR A 301 13.66 -8.97 22.03
N VAL A 302 14.01 -10.20 22.38
CA VAL A 302 13.03 -11.21 22.83
C VAL A 302 12.69 -10.96 24.31
N GLY A 303 11.40 -10.91 24.63
CA GLY A 303 10.94 -10.60 25.99
C GLY A 303 10.92 -9.08 26.30
N PRO A 304 10.92 -8.68 27.60
CA PRO A 304 10.98 -7.28 27.96
C PRO A 304 12.32 -6.69 27.53
N PRO A 305 12.36 -5.40 27.14
CA PRO A 305 13.62 -4.81 26.73
C PRO A 305 14.60 -4.84 27.91
N ALA A 306 15.83 -5.31 27.67
CA ALA A 306 16.88 -5.49 28.68
C ALA A 306 17.39 -4.12 29.20
N ILE A 307 16.54 -3.40 29.94
CA ILE A 307 16.73 -1.98 30.22
C ILE A 307 17.56 -1.73 31.47
N SER A 308 17.42 -2.56 32.52
CA SER A 308 17.92 -2.18 33.85
C SER A 308 19.44 -1.97 33.92
N ASP A 309 20.22 -2.62 33.06
CA ASP A 309 21.68 -2.54 33.08
C ASP A 309 22.30 -1.69 31.96
N MET A 310 21.53 -1.30 30.93
CA MET A 310 22.09 -0.78 29.67
C MET A 310 21.82 0.70 29.42
N THR A 311 20.66 1.25 29.85
CA THR A 311 20.35 2.68 29.71
C THR A 311 21.18 3.60 30.62
N ASN A 312 21.89 3.02 31.60
CA ASN A 312 22.81 3.73 32.50
C ASN A 312 24.28 3.66 32.07
N ARG A 313 24.60 3.02 30.93
CA ARG A 313 25.97 3.04 30.39
C ARG A 313 26.28 4.43 29.84
N LYS A 314 27.30 5.08 30.40
CA LYS A 314 27.81 6.39 29.97
C LYS A 314 28.40 6.40 28.55
N ASP A 315 28.40 5.25 27.88
CA ASP A 315 29.16 4.98 26.67
C ASP A 315 28.40 5.38 25.39
N CYS A 316 27.16 5.85 25.52
CA CYS A 316 26.29 6.19 24.40
C CYS A 316 25.64 7.57 24.63
N PRO A 317 26.10 8.64 23.95
CA PRO A 317 25.58 10.00 24.16
C PRO A 317 24.20 10.24 23.51
N ILE A 318 23.57 9.20 22.95
CA ILE A 318 22.33 9.26 22.21
C ILE A 318 21.13 8.95 23.10
N ALA A 319 20.04 9.71 22.93
CA ALA A 319 18.79 9.45 23.65
C ALA A 319 18.19 8.09 23.26
N VAL A 320 17.90 7.28 24.28
CA VAL A 320 17.30 5.95 24.13
C VAL A 320 15.82 6.01 24.49
N THR A 321 14.97 5.65 23.54
CA THR A 321 13.55 5.44 23.76
C THR A 321 13.29 3.96 23.94
N THR A 322 12.75 3.59 25.09
CA THR A 322 12.36 2.21 25.36
C THR A 322 10.85 2.06 25.26
N VAL A 323 10.39 1.05 24.54
CA VAL A 323 8.98 0.70 24.46
C VAL A 323 8.82 -0.71 25.02
N PRO A 324 8.11 -0.86 26.15
CA PRO A 324 7.92 -2.15 26.77
C PRO A 324 7.13 -3.08 25.83
N ALA A 325 7.40 -4.37 25.94
CA ALA A 325 6.54 -5.39 25.35
C ALA A 325 5.12 -5.25 25.92
N ALA A 326 4.10 -5.54 25.11
CA ALA A 326 2.79 -5.82 25.69
C ALA A 326 2.92 -7.11 26.51
N GLY A 327 2.49 -7.03 27.77
CA GLY A 327 2.46 -8.16 28.70
C GLY A 327 1.31 -9.09 28.42
#